data_AF-A0A2V7TBJ6-F1
#
_entry.id   AF-A0A2V7TBJ6-F1
#
_cell.length_a   1.000
_cell.length_b   1.000
_cell.length_c   1.000
_cell.angle_alpha   90.00
_cell.angle_beta   90.00
_cell.angle_gamma   90.00
#
_symmetry.space_group_name_H-M   'P 1'
#
loop_
_entity.id
_entity.type
_entity.pdbx_description
1 polymer ?
#
loop_
_entity_poly.entity_id
_entity_poly.type
_entity_poly.pdbx_seq_one_letter_code
_entity_poly.pdbx_strand_id
1 'polypeptide(L)'
;MSAPRPTSQDGSDERYSRCGPSTFPQPALGPEGQAADHVRRGPGRPRARARRPAQGDREVDHLELEVEETVIRLLATQQPMARDLRLLVAATKIANDLERVGDHAVNIAQSAERLLAARVIAPEPELLEMARQARAMLSGALDAFVRGDAGLGREICRRDDSVDALHHSVFRILLTHMMEDPHIIGAAMDLFLVSRNLERVADLATNIAEDVVFVVEGKTIKHHAEG
;
A
#
# COMPACT_ATOMS: atom_id res chain seq x y z
N MET A 1 47.94 -24.29 39.32
CA MET A 1 47.14 -23.15 38.81
C MET A 1 47.17 -23.23 37.30
N SER A 2 46.06 -23.66 36.69
CA SER A 2 45.95 -23.94 35.26
C SER A 2 45.38 -22.69 34.58
N ALA A 3 46.13 -22.08 33.65
CA ALA A 3 45.66 -20.94 32.87
C ALA A 3 44.99 -21.43 31.58
N PRO A 4 43.83 -20.88 31.16
CA PRO A 4 43.12 -21.33 29.97
C PRO A 4 43.69 -20.68 28.69
N ARG A 5 43.59 -21.41 27.57
CA ARG A 5 43.96 -20.97 26.22
C ARG A 5 42.93 -19.96 25.66
N PRO A 6 43.33 -19.02 24.79
CA PRO A 6 42.39 -18.14 24.10
C PRO A 6 41.68 -18.88 22.97
N THR A 7 40.34 -18.81 22.98
CA THR A 7 39.48 -19.24 21.89
C THR A 7 39.43 -18.19 20.78
N SER A 8 39.50 -18.69 19.56
CA SER A 8 39.45 -18.05 18.24
C SER A 8 38.51 -16.86 18.10
N GLN A 9 39.03 -15.82 17.46
CA GLN A 9 38.28 -14.71 16.87
C GLN A 9 37.34 -15.22 15.77
N ASP A 10 36.07 -14.90 15.97
CA ASP A 10 35.18 -14.22 15.03
C ASP A 10 35.21 -14.66 13.55
N GLY A 11 34.26 -15.53 13.22
CA GLY A 11 33.81 -15.83 11.86
C GLY A 11 32.34 -15.43 11.66
N SER A 12 31.90 -14.32 12.24
CA SER A 12 30.48 -13.91 12.20
C SER A 12 30.07 -13.09 10.97
N ASP A 13 31.00 -12.75 10.07
CA ASP A 13 30.76 -11.72 9.05
C ASP A 13 30.29 -12.22 7.65
N GLU A 14 30.11 -13.54 7.44
CA GLU A 14 29.75 -14.08 6.11
C GLU A 14 28.31 -14.59 5.96
N ARG A 15 27.48 -14.59 7.02
CA ARG A 15 26.13 -15.20 6.96
C ARG A 15 24.97 -14.23 6.71
N TYR A 16 25.19 -12.93 6.81
CA TYR A 16 24.15 -11.91 6.54
C TYR A 16 24.09 -11.41 5.09
N SER A 17 25.01 -11.86 4.21
CA SER A 17 25.12 -11.39 2.82
C SER A 17 24.20 -12.09 1.80
N ARG A 18 23.20 -12.88 2.24
CA ARG A 18 22.33 -13.65 1.32
C ARG A 18 20.87 -13.19 1.22
N CYS A 19 20.48 -12.14 1.93
CA CYS A 19 19.23 -11.43 1.67
C CYS A 19 19.51 -10.12 0.93
N GLY A 20 20.07 -10.25 -0.28
CA GLY A 20 20.23 -9.11 -1.19
C GLY A 20 18.88 -8.70 -1.79
N PRO A 21 18.75 -7.45 -2.27
CA PRO A 21 17.51 -6.86 -2.82
C PRO A 21 17.01 -7.50 -4.14
N SER A 22 17.52 -8.66 -4.52
CA SER A 22 17.24 -9.34 -5.79
C SER A 22 16.12 -10.39 -5.73
N THR A 23 15.53 -10.62 -4.56
CA THR A 23 14.45 -11.63 -4.37
C THR A 23 13.06 -11.00 -4.23
N PHE A 24 12.98 -9.67 -4.15
CA PHE A 24 11.69 -8.98 -4.29
C PHE A 24 11.36 -8.87 -5.78
N PRO A 25 10.16 -9.32 -6.21
CA PRO A 25 9.70 -9.00 -7.55
C PRO A 25 9.70 -7.47 -7.68
N GLN A 26 10.56 -6.94 -8.55
CA GLN A 26 10.46 -5.55 -8.95
C GLN A 26 9.03 -5.34 -9.45
N PRO A 27 8.29 -4.32 -8.98
CA PRO A 27 6.99 -4.03 -9.54
C PRO A 27 7.22 -3.76 -11.02
N ALA A 28 6.72 -4.67 -11.85
CA ALA A 28 6.82 -4.57 -13.29
C ALA A 28 6.24 -3.21 -13.68
N LEU A 29 7.11 -2.30 -14.09
CA LEU A 29 6.74 -1.00 -14.63
C LEU A 29 5.70 -1.21 -15.74
N GLY A 30 4.46 -0.87 -15.44
CA GLY A 30 3.34 -0.82 -16.36
C GLY A 30 2.05 -0.59 -15.56
N PRO A 31 1.09 0.23 -16.00
CA PRO A 31 0.95 0.98 -17.25
C PRO A 31 0.85 2.50 -17.01
N GLU A 32 1.72 3.06 -16.17
CA GLU A 32 1.61 4.47 -15.73
C GLU A 32 1.93 5.48 -16.85
N GLY A 33 2.36 5.03 -18.02
CA GLY A 33 2.44 5.84 -19.25
C GLY A 33 1.16 5.89 -20.09
N GLN A 34 0.05 5.23 -19.70
CA GLN A 34 -1.15 5.11 -20.56
C GLN A 34 -2.46 5.63 -19.94
N ALA A 35 -2.47 6.05 -18.68
CA ALA A 35 -3.62 6.80 -18.15
C ALA A 35 -3.66 8.25 -18.68
N ALA A 36 -2.50 8.81 -19.08
CA ALA A 36 -2.39 10.18 -19.59
C ALA A 36 -2.61 10.35 -21.10
N ASP A 37 -2.72 9.25 -21.88
CA ASP A 37 -2.89 9.32 -23.35
C ASP A 37 -4.33 9.00 -23.82
N HIS A 38 -5.30 8.97 -22.91
CA HIS A 38 -6.68 8.59 -23.24
C HIS A 38 -7.67 9.76 -23.43
N VAL A 39 -7.22 11.02 -23.34
CA VAL A 39 -8.10 12.19 -23.50
C VAL A 39 -8.09 12.77 -24.93
N ARG A 40 -7.24 12.29 -25.87
CA ARG A 40 -7.07 12.98 -27.17
C ARG A 40 -7.56 12.32 -28.45
N ARG A 41 -8.11 11.09 -28.49
CA ARG A 41 -8.52 10.49 -29.78
C ARG A 41 -9.72 9.53 -29.70
N GLY A 42 -10.83 9.94 -30.33
CA GLY A 42 -11.71 9.19 -31.26
C GLY A 42 -12.25 7.78 -30.91
N PRO A 43 -13.36 7.35 -31.54
CA PRO A 43 -14.08 6.14 -31.16
C PRO A 43 -13.36 4.88 -31.65
N GLY A 44 -12.67 4.20 -30.74
CA GLY A 44 -12.07 2.89 -30.96
C GLY A 44 -11.58 2.34 -29.62
N ARG A 45 -12.49 1.80 -28.80
CA ARG A 45 -12.18 1.27 -27.46
C ARG A 45 -11.57 -0.15 -27.57
N PRO A 46 -10.30 -0.38 -27.24
CA PRO A 46 -9.85 -1.75 -26.96
C PRO A 46 -10.35 -2.16 -25.58
N ARG A 47 -11.23 -3.16 -25.53
CA ARG A 47 -11.87 -3.73 -24.31
C ARG A 47 -10.91 -4.54 -23.41
N ALA A 48 -9.62 -4.22 -23.36
CA ALA A 48 -8.63 -5.09 -22.72
C ALA A 48 -7.74 -4.33 -21.74
N ARG A 49 -8.13 -4.29 -20.45
CA ARG A 49 -7.20 -4.05 -19.31
C ARG A 49 -7.76 -4.37 -17.91
N ALA A 50 -9.09 -4.53 -17.81
CA ALA A 50 -9.83 -5.06 -16.67
C ALA A 50 -9.26 -6.32 -15.98
N ARG A 51 -8.59 -7.21 -16.72
CA ARG A 51 -8.20 -8.55 -16.22
C ARG A 51 -6.94 -8.58 -15.36
N ARG A 52 -6.09 -7.54 -15.39
CA ARG A 52 -4.79 -7.57 -14.70
C ARG A 52 -4.87 -7.43 -13.17
N PRO A 53 -5.74 -6.57 -12.59
CA PRO A 53 -5.84 -6.41 -11.14
C PRO A 53 -6.19 -7.72 -10.43
N ALA A 54 -7.20 -8.44 -10.90
CA ALA A 54 -7.68 -9.68 -10.29
C ALA A 54 -6.67 -10.84 -10.35
N GLN A 55 -5.66 -10.78 -11.22
CA GLN A 55 -4.59 -11.78 -11.24
C GLN A 55 -3.48 -11.41 -10.25
N GLY A 56 -3.12 -10.13 -10.15
CA GLY A 56 -2.17 -9.64 -9.15
C GLY A 56 -2.69 -9.83 -7.72
N ASP A 57 -3.99 -9.69 -7.52
CA ASP A 57 -4.69 -9.92 -6.24
C ASP A 57 -4.40 -11.31 -5.67
N ARG A 58 -4.65 -12.37 -6.45
CA ARG A 58 -4.36 -13.76 -6.04
C ARG A 58 -2.89 -14.03 -5.74
N GLU A 59 -1.98 -13.31 -6.40
CA GLU A 59 -0.55 -13.42 -6.14
C GLU A 59 -0.21 -12.81 -4.78
N VAL A 60 -0.86 -11.69 -4.41
CA VAL A 60 -0.72 -11.07 -3.08
C VAL A 60 -1.31 -11.96 -1.99
N ASP A 61 -2.50 -12.55 -2.19
CA ASP A 61 -3.10 -13.51 -1.24
C ASP A 61 -2.16 -14.68 -0.94
N HIS A 62 -1.52 -15.22 -1.99
CA HIS A 62 -0.58 -16.33 -1.83
C HIS A 62 0.67 -15.90 -1.07
N LEU A 63 1.18 -14.69 -1.34
CA LEU A 63 2.33 -14.13 -0.64
C LEU A 63 2.03 -13.87 0.84
N GLU A 64 0.80 -13.46 1.19
CA GLU A 64 0.38 -13.34 2.59
C GLU A 64 0.54 -14.68 3.32
N LEU A 65 -0.01 -15.76 2.75
CA LEU A 65 0.09 -17.11 3.32
C LEU A 65 1.55 -17.59 3.45
N GLU A 66 2.39 -17.31 2.46
CA GLU A 66 3.82 -17.66 2.51
C GLU A 66 4.56 -16.91 3.64
N VAL A 67 4.22 -15.64 3.85
CA VAL A 67 4.78 -14.82 4.95
C VAL A 67 4.34 -15.40 6.29
N GLU A 68 3.05 -15.72 6.45
CA GLU A 68 2.54 -16.31 7.69
C GLU A 68 3.22 -17.64 8.02
N GLU A 69 3.32 -18.56 7.06
CA GLU A 69 4.00 -19.84 7.25
C GLU A 69 5.47 -19.65 7.65
N THR A 70 6.14 -18.69 7.00
CA THR A 70 7.53 -18.36 7.29
C THR A 70 7.71 -17.79 8.68
N VAL A 71 6.83 -16.88 9.10
CA VAL A 71 6.84 -16.31 10.46
C VAL A 71 6.64 -17.40 11.50
N ILE A 72 5.63 -18.27 11.33
CA ILE A 72 5.34 -19.38 12.26
C ILE A 72 6.55 -20.32 12.37
N ARG A 73 7.16 -20.68 11.24
CA ARG A 73 8.37 -21.53 11.22
C ARG A 73 9.53 -20.88 11.95
N LEU A 74 9.77 -19.59 11.76
CA LEU A 74 10.85 -18.86 12.44
C LEU A 74 10.60 -18.74 13.94
N LEU A 75 9.36 -18.47 14.36
CA LEU A 75 8.97 -18.46 15.77
C LEU A 75 9.21 -19.83 16.43
N ALA A 76 8.81 -20.91 15.77
CA ALA A 76 8.93 -22.27 16.28
C ALA A 76 10.39 -22.76 16.36
N THR A 77 11.24 -22.34 15.43
CA THR A 77 12.59 -22.91 15.28
C THR A 77 13.72 -22.03 15.83
N GLN A 78 13.53 -20.71 15.90
CA GLN A 78 14.62 -19.77 16.19
C GLN A 78 14.44 -18.99 17.51
N GLN A 79 13.28 -19.05 18.16
CA GLN A 79 12.99 -18.33 19.42
C GLN A 79 13.43 -16.84 19.40
N PRO A 80 13.01 -16.06 18.39
CA PRO A 80 13.45 -14.68 18.22
C PRO A 80 13.00 -13.79 19.39
N MET A 81 13.81 -12.78 19.71
CA MET A 81 13.62 -11.92 20.88
C MET A 81 13.62 -10.44 20.48
N ALA A 82 12.99 -9.61 21.32
CA ALA A 82 13.00 -8.16 21.21
C ALA A 82 12.71 -7.64 19.78
N ARG A 83 13.72 -7.11 19.09
CA ARG A 83 13.57 -6.51 17.76
C ARG A 83 13.15 -7.53 16.71
N ASP A 84 13.70 -8.75 16.74
CA ASP A 84 13.41 -9.78 15.74
C ASP A 84 11.96 -10.27 15.89
N LEU A 85 11.48 -10.39 17.14
CA LEU A 85 10.08 -10.71 17.38
C LEU A 85 9.16 -9.60 16.86
N ARG A 86 9.49 -8.32 17.10
CA ARG A 86 8.71 -7.19 16.56
C ARG A 86 8.69 -7.20 15.04
N LEU A 87 9.83 -7.49 14.40
CA LEU A 87 9.92 -7.58 12.95
C LEU A 87 9.00 -8.66 12.39
N LEU A 88 8.99 -9.86 12.98
CA LEU A 88 8.12 -10.95 12.52
C LEU A 88 6.64 -10.62 12.70
N VAL A 89 6.26 -10.03 13.83
CA VAL A 89 4.87 -9.60 14.07
C VAL A 89 4.47 -8.51 13.08
N ALA A 90 5.31 -7.52 12.84
CA ALA A 90 5.05 -6.46 11.86
C ALA A 90 4.98 -7.02 10.44
N ALA A 91 5.83 -7.99 10.07
CA ALA A 91 5.79 -8.62 8.75
C ALA A 91 4.44 -9.29 8.47
N THR A 92 3.85 -9.98 9.45
CA THR A 92 2.50 -10.54 9.32
C THR A 92 1.44 -9.45 9.14
N LYS A 93 1.49 -8.37 9.95
CA LYS A 93 0.53 -7.27 9.84
C LYS A 93 0.61 -6.56 8.48
N ILE A 94 1.83 -6.27 8.03
CA ILE A 94 2.08 -5.60 6.75
C ILE A 94 1.66 -6.48 5.57
N ALA A 95 1.85 -7.80 5.65
CA ALA A 95 1.38 -8.72 4.62
C ALA A 95 -0.16 -8.66 4.47
N ASN A 96 -0.89 -8.66 5.59
CA ASN A 96 -2.34 -8.49 5.60
C ASN A 96 -2.78 -7.11 5.05
N ASP A 97 -2.11 -6.03 5.47
CA ASP A 97 -2.42 -4.70 4.96
C ASP A 97 -2.18 -4.60 3.43
N LEU A 98 -1.18 -5.32 2.89
CA LEU A 98 -0.93 -5.39 1.45
C LEU A 98 -1.98 -6.18 0.67
N GLU A 99 -2.51 -7.27 1.21
CA GLU A 99 -3.66 -7.99 0.64
C GLU A 99 -4.87 -7.06 0.52
N ARG A 100 -5.16 -6.32 1.60
CA ARG A 100 -6.26 -5.34 1.61
C ARG A 100 -6.05 -4.20 0.61
N VAL A 101 -4.81 -3.78 0.36
CA VAL A 101 -4.50 -2.83 -0.73
C VAL A 101 -4.84 -3.43 -2.09
N GLY A 102 -4.55 -4.71 -2.33
CA GLY A 102 -4.92 -5.45 -3.53
C GLY A 102 -6.43 -5.43 -3.78
N ASP A 103 -7.20 -5.75 -2.75
CA ASP A 103 -8.66 -5.68 -2.72
C ASP A 103 -9.19 -4.29 -3.13
N HIS A 104 -8.65 -3.22 -2.54
CA HIS A 104 -9.01 -1.86 -2.89
C HIS A 104 -8.65 -1.51 -4.34
N ALA A 105 -7.53 -2.01 -4.86
CA ALA A 105 -7.14 -1.84 -6.26
C ALA A 105 -8.11 -2.56 -7.22
N VAL A 106 -8.60 -3.74 -6.87
CA VAL A 106 -9.64 -4.46 -7.63
C VAL A 106 -10.94 -3.65 -7.65
N ASN A 107 -11.36 -3.12 -6.50
CA ASN A 107 -12.57 -2.29 -6.39
C ASN A 107 -12.49 -0.99 -7.22
N ILE A 108 -11.31 -0.36 -7.26
CA ILE A 108 -11.05 0.82 -8.12
C ILE A 108 -11.16 0.42 -9.59
N ALA A 109 -10.56 -0.70 -10.00
CA ALA A 109 -10.60 -1.16 -11.38
C ALA A 109 -12.04 -1.46 -11.85
N GLN A 110 -12.83 -2.15 -11.02
CA GLN A 110 -14.24 -2.42 -11.30
C GLN A 110 -15.06 -1.13 -11.42
N SER A 111 -14.78 -0.12 -10.58
CA SER A 111 -15.44 1.18 -10.66
C SER A 111 -15.05 1.94 -11.93
N ALA A 112 -13.77 1.91 -12.30
CA ALA A 112 -13.29 2.49 -13.55
C ALA A 112 -13.95 1.85 -14.78
N GLU A 113 -14.17 0.53 -14.77
CA GLU A 113 -14.89 -0.16 -15.85
C GLU A 113 -16.34 0.30 -16.01
N ARG A 114 -17.06 0.51 -14.91
CA ARG A 114 -18.42 1.05 -14.94
C ARG A 114 -18.44 2.48 -15.49
N LEU A 115 -17.46 3.29 -15.11
CA LEU A 115 -17.30 4.67 -15.59
C LEU A 115 -17.02 4.76 -17.10
N LEU A 116 -16.35 3.77 -17.71
CA LEU A 116 -16.15 3.75 -19.16
C LEU A 116 -17.47 3.75 -19.95
N ALA A 117 -18.58 3.29 -19.37
CA ALA A 117 -19.89 3.30 -20.00
C ALA A 117 -20.69 4.59 -19.75
N ALA A 118 -20.20 5.49 -18.90
CA ALA A 118 -20.94 6.65 -18.41
C ALA A 118 -20.59 7.98 -19.12
N ARG A 119 -21.41 9.01 -18.88
CA ARG A 119 -21.07 10.42 -19.17
C ARG A 119 -19.96 10.89 -18.23
N VAL A 120 -18.99 11.65 -18.76
CA VAL A 120 -17.84 12.16 -18.01
C VAL A 120 -18.31 13.16 -16.93
N ILE A 121 -17.83 12.98 -15.71
CA ILE A 121 -18.03 13.89 -14.56
C ILE A 121 -16.64 14.34 -14.08
N ALA A 122 -16.50 15.60 -13.70
CA ALA A 122 -15.22 16.23 -13.42
C ALA A 122 -14.96 16.44 -11.90
N PRO A 123 -14.27 15.48 -11.26
CA PRO A 123 -13.28 15.77 -10.23
C PRO A 123 -11.92 15.16 -10.62
N GLU A 124 -11.51 15.33 -11.88
CA GLU A 124 -10.31 14.67 -12.42
C GLU A 124 -9.01 15.12 -11.71
N PRO A 125 -8.78 16.42 -11.42
CA PRO A 125 -7.55 16.84 -10.76
C PRO A 125 -7.39 16.29 -9.33
N GLU A 126 -8.44 16.38 -8.51
CA GLU A 126 -8.42 15.94 -7.12
C GLU A 126 -8.22 14.43 -7.04
N LEU A 127 -8.93 13.65 -7.87
CA LEU A 127 -8.85 12.20 -7.85
C LEU A 127 -7.48 11.69 -8.32
N LEU A 128 -6.90 12.33 -9.34
CA LEU A 128 -5.55 12.01 -9.81
C LEU A 128 -4.50 12.33 -8.75
N GLU A 129 -4.66 13.45 -8.04
CA GLU A 129 -3.76 13.81 -6.96
C GLU A 129 -3.88 12.85 -5.77
N MET A 130 -5.10 12.42 -5.39
CA MET A 130 -5.30 11.37 -4.39
C MET A 130 -4.59 10.08 -4.79
N ALA A 131 -4.75 9.63 -6.03
CA ALA A 131 -4.11 8.41 -6.51
C ALA A 131 -2.58 8.51 -6.46
N ARG A 132 -2.03 9.68 -6.82
CA ARG A 132 -0.59 9.95 -6.74
C ARG A 132 -0.10 9.91 -5.30
N GLN A 133 -0.81 10.54 -4.37
CA GLN A 133 -0.45 10.60 -2.95
C GLN A 133 -0.54 9.23 -2.29
N ALA A 134 -1.65 8.51 -2.44
CA ALA A 134 -1.85 7.17 -1.88
C ALA A 134 -0.76 6.19 -2.35
N ARG A 135 -0.43 6.18 -3.66
CA ARG A 135 0.67 5.35 -4.18
C ARG A 135 2.03 5.74 -3.59
N ALA A 136 2.30 7.04 -3.45
CA ALA A 136 3.55 7.53 -2.88
C ALA A 136 3.68 7.19 -1.39
N MET A 137 2.57 7.24 -0.63
CA MET A 137 2.52 6.84 0.77
C MET A 137 2.81 5.35 0.91
N LEU A 138 2.14 4.50 0.13
CA LEU A 138 2.35 3.05 0.16
C LEU A 138 3.80 2.69 -0.20
N SER A 139 4.33 3.23 -1.31
CA SER A 139 5.72 2.99 -1.70
C SER A 139 6.70 3.47 -0.63
N GLY A 140 6.45 4.65 -0.04
CA GLY A 140 7.27 5.18 1.03
C GLY A 140 7.24 4.31 2.28
N ALA A 141 6.08 3.75 2.64
CA ALA A 141 5.91 2.93 3.84
C ALA A 141 6.67 1.61 3.70
N LEU A 142 6.62 0.99 2.52
CA LEU A 142 7.39 -0.21 2.20
C LEU A 142 8.90 0.08 2.18
N ASP A 143 9.32 1.20 1.59
CA ASP A 143 10.73 1.64 1.62
C ASP A 143 11.22 1.87 3.05
N ALA A 144 10.38 2.51 3.88
CA ALA A 144 10.68 2.73 5.30
C ALA A 144 10.82 1.40 6.05
N PHE A 145 9.96 0.43 5.77
CA PHE A 145 10.02 -0.90 6.38
C PHE A 145 11.31 -1.64 6.01
N VAL A 146 11.65 -1.70 4.72
CA VAL A 146 12.86 -2.37 4.22
C VAL A 146 14.12 -1.74 4.79
N ARG A 147 14.16 -0.42 4.93
CA ARG A 147 15.31 0.33 5.45
C ARG A 147 15.35 0.44 6.98
N GLY A 148 14.26 0.10 7.67
CA GLY A 148 14.11 0.35 9.10
C GLY A 148 14.13 1.84 9.44
N ASP A 149 13.49 2.68 8.62
CA ASP A 149 13.50 4.13 8.77
C ASP A 149 12.22 4.65 9.46
N ALA A 150 12.30 4.78 10.79
CA ALA A 150 11.21 5.34 11.60
C ALA A 150 10.97 6.85 11.35
N GLY A 151 11.95 7.57 10.79
CA GLY A 151 11.80 8.98 10.43
C GLY A 151 10.87 9.13 9.23
N LEU A 152 11.13 8.35 8.19
CA LEU A 152 10.28 8.28 7.00
C LEU A 152 8.87 7.78 7.34
N GLY A 153 8.74 6.77 8.22
CA GLY A 153 7.45 6.30 8.71
C GLY A 153 6.58 7.43 9.28
N ARG A 154 7.12 8.25 10.19
CA ARG A 154 6.40 9.42 10.75
C ARG A 154 6.09 10.51 9.73
N GLU A 155 6.90 10.65 8.69
CA GLU A 155 6.60 11.58 7.62
C GLU A 155 5.38 11.13 6.82
N ILE A 156 5.26 9.83 6.56
CA ILE A 156 4.12 9.24 5.84
C ILE A 156 2.83 9.41 6.65
N CYS A 157 2.85 9.13 7.96
CA CYS A 157 1.67 9.33 8.81
C CYS A 157 1.15 10.79 8.76
N ARG A 158 2.04 11.78 8.60
CA ARG A 158 1.65 13.20 8.48
C ARG A 158 1.07 13.58 7.11
N ARG A 159 1.22 12.73 6.09
CA ARG A 159 0.70 12.98 4.74
C ARG A 159 -0.75 12.52 4.58
N ASP A 160 -1.23 11.70 5.50
CA ASP A 160 -2.59 11.13 5.50
C ASP A 160 -3.68 12.23 5.48
N ASP A 161 -3.52 13.25 6.33
CA ASP A 161 -4.40 14.43 6.41
C ASP A 161 -4.66 15.10 5.04
N SER A 162 -3.66 15.06 4.14
CA SER A 162 -3.78 15.62 2.79
C SER A 162 -4.69 14.77 1.89
N VAL A 163 -4.64 13.45 2.02
CA VAL A 163 -5.51 12.53 1.25
C VAL A 163 -6.94 12.65 1.76
N ASP A 164 -7.15 12.75 3.07
CA ASP A 164 -8.46 13.00 3.68
C ASP A 164 -9.09 14.32 3.22
N ALA A 165 -8.29 15.39 3.17
CA ALA A 165 -8.74 16.68 2.67
C ALA A 165 -9.18 16.60 1.20
N LEU A 166 -8.45 15.86 0.37
CA LEU A 166 -8.81 15.62 -1.02
C LEU A 166 -10.08 14.77 -1.15
N HIS A 167 -10.23 13.71 -0.35
CA HIS A 167 -11.44 12.88 -0.32
C HIS A 167 -12.68 13.73 -0.03
N HIS A 168 -12.60 14.59 1.01
CA HIS A 168 -13.67 15.52 1.35
C HIS A 168 -13.94 16.57 0.27
N SER A 169 -12.92 16.98 -0.49
CA SER A 169 -13.08 17.88 -1.64
C SER A 169 -13.85 17.18 -2.77
N VAL A 170 -13.43 15.97 -3.15
CA VAL A 170 -14.10 15.14 -4.17
C VAL A 170 -15.56 14.93 -3.80
N PHE A 171 -15.86 14.58 -2.55
CA PHE A 171 -17.23 14.41 -2.08
C PHE A 171 -18.10 15.66 -2.30
N ARG A 172 -17.57 16.85 -1.97
CA ARG A 172 -18.30 18.12 -2.16
C ARG A 172 -18.55 18.44 -3.64
N ILE A 173 -17.54 18.24 -4.49
CA ILE A 173 -17.66 18.46 -5.95
C ILE A 173 -18.73 17.54 -6.53
N LEU A 174 -18.69 16.26 -6.18
CA LEU A 174 -19.67 15.27 -6.64
C LEU A 174 -21.09 15.61 -6.17
N LEU A 175 -21.26 16.06 -4.91
CA LEU A 175 -22.57 16.51 -4.41
C LEU A 175 -23.13 17.67 -5.24
N THR A 176 -22.33 18.70 -5.52
CA THR A 176 -22.75 19.84 -6.33
C THR A 176 -23.23 19.39 -7.71
N HIS A 177 -22.45 18.55 -8.38
CA HIS A 177 -22.83 18.03 -9.69
C HIS A 177 -24.08 17.15 -9.67
N MET A 178 -24.27 16.33 -8.64
CA MET A 178 -25.50 15.54 -8.47
C MET A 178 -26.75 16.40 -8.24
N MET A 179 -26.59 17.57 -7.60
CA MET A 179 -27.68 18.54 -7.43
C MET A 179 -28.02 19.27 -8.73
N GLU A 180 -27.03 19.51 -9.59
CA GLU A 180 -27.20 20.15 -10.91
C GLU A 180 -27.85 19.22 -11.93
N ASP A 181 -27.44 17.96 -12.00
CA ASP A 181 -28.01 16.94 -12.90
C ASP A 181 -28.18 15.59 -12.18
N PRO A 182 -29.41 15.23 -11.77
CA PRO A 182 -29.67 13.93 -11.16
C PRO A 182 -29.36 12.72 -12.05
N HIS A 183 -29.24 12.88 -13.38
CA HIS A 183 -28.93 11.76 -14.28
C HIS A 183 -27.48 11.26 -14.11
N ILE A 184 -26.59 12.05 -13.51
CA ILE A 184 -25.19 11.67 -13.32
C ILE A 184 -24.92 11.00 -11.96
N ILE A 185 -25.93 10.85 -11.10
CA ILE A 185 -25.78 10.25 -9.75
C ILE A 185 -25.04 8.91 -9.79
N GLY A 186 -25.39 8.02 -10.73
CA GLY A 186 -24.75 6.71 -10.83
C GLY A 186 -23.23 6.81 -11.04
N ALA A 187 -22.78 7.64 -11.98
CA ALA A 187 -21.36 7.83 -12.25
C ALA A 187 -20.66 8.67 -11.18
N ALA A 188 -21.35 9.61 -10.54
CA ALA A 188 -20.83 10.34 -9.39
C ALA A 188 -20.55 9.39 -8.21
N MET A 189 -21.45 8.43 -7.96
CA MET A 189 -21.25 7.40 -6.95
C MET A 189 -20.07 6.48 -7.26
N ASP A 190 -19.88 6.08 -8.52
CA ASP A 190 -18.69 5.30 -8.90
C ASP A 190 -17.39 6.09 -8.67
N LEU A 191 -17.35 7.38 -8.97
CA LEU A 191 -16.19 8.24 -8.66
C LEU A 191 -15.97 8.41 -7.15
N PHE A 192 -17.05 8.56 -6.38
CA PHE A 192 -16.97 8.58 -4.91
C PHE A 192 -16.35 7.28 -4.38
N LEU A 193 -16.78 6.12 -4.88
CA LEU A 193 -16.21 4.84 -4.49
C LEU A 193 -14.72 4.74 -4.84
N VAL A 194 -14.28 5.26 -6.00
CA VAL A 194 -12.85 5.34 -6.32
C VAL A 194 -12.13 6.20 -5.29
N SER A 195 -12.64 7.39 -4.98
CA SER A 195 -12.00 8.28 -3.99
C SER A 195 -11.90 7.65 -2.60
N ARG A 196 -12.91 6.89 -2.17
CA ARG A 196 -12.93 6.19 -0.90
C ARG A 196 -11.91 5.04 -0.87
N ASN A 197 -11.80 4.26 -1.95
CA ASN A 197 -10.79 3.20 -2.01
C ASN A 197 -9.35 3.78 -2.01
N LEU A 198 -9.14 4.96 -2.58
CA LEU A 198 -7.84 5.65 -2.50
C LEU A 198 -7.51 6.14 -1.09
N GLU A 199 -8.49 6.66 -0.35
CA GLU A 199 -8.35 6.96 1.09
C GLU A 199 -7.96 5.70 1.87
N ARG A 200 -8.66 4.59 1.66
CA ARG A 200 -8.31 3.32 2.32
C ARG A 200 -6.89 2.81 2.01
N VAL A 201 -6.39 3.04 0.81
CA VAL A 201 -5.00 2.71 0.48
C VAL A 201 -4.02 3.61 1.25
N ALA A 202 -4.35 4.89 1.45
CA ALA A 202 -3.57 5.80 2.28
C ALA A 202 -3.58 5.38 3.77
N ASP A 203 -4.75 5.04 4.32
CA ASP A 203 -4.88 4.51 5.69
C ASP A 203 -3.99 3.29 5.92
N LEU A 204 -4.03 2.33 4.97
CA LEU A 204 -3.22 1.11 5.04
C LEU A 204 -1.72 1.44 4.95
N ALA A 205 -1.33 2.40 4.13
CA ALA A 205 0.05 2.87 4.09
C ALA A 205 0.48 3.54 5.41
N THR A 206 -0.42 4.26 6.07
CA THR A 206 -0.21 4.83 7.41
C THR A 206 -0.04 3.72 8.45
N ASN A 207 -0.85 2.66 8.44
CA ASN A 207 -0.68 1.50 9.32
C ASN A 207 0.70 0.84 9.15
N ILE A 208 1.13 0.61 7.91
CA ILE A 208 2.45 0.06 7.62
C ILE A 208 3.54 0.99 8.17
N ALA A 209 3.42 2.30 7.97
CA ALA A 209 4.37 3.28 8.48
C ALA A 209 4.44 3.32 10.02
N GLU A 210 3.30 3.17 10.71
CA GLU A 210 3.25 3.02 12.16
C GLU A 210 3.97 1.75 12.64
N ASP A 211 3.81 0.64 11.90
CA ASP A 211 4.52 -0.62 12.19
C ASP A 211 6.04 -0.49 12.02
N VAL A 212 6.52 0.30 11.05
CA VAL A 212 7.96 0.62 10.93
C VAL A 212 8.48 1.27 12.21
N VAL A 213 7.76 2.28 12.73
CA VAL A 213 8.15 2.97 13.97
C VAL A 213 8.14 2.01 15.15
N PHE A 214 7.16 1.12 15.23
CA PHE A 214 7.09 0.08 16.25
C PHE A 214 8.27 -0.89 16.18
N VAL A 215 8.65 -1.38 14.99
CA VAL A 215 9.77 -2.31 14.82
C VAL A 215 11.08 -1.68 15.30
N VAL A 216 11.35 -0.45 14.85
CA VAL A 216 12.61 0.26 15.08
C VAL A 216 12.73 0.74 16.52
N GLU A 217 11.68 1.37 17.06
CA GLU A 217 11.75 2.07 18.34
C GLU A 217 11.05 1.35 19.49
N GLY A 218 10.23 0.35 19.20
CA GLY A 218 9.38 -0.32 20.21
C GLY A 218 8.25 0.56 20.74
N LYS A 219 7.92 1.65 20.04
CA LYS A 219 6.85 2.59 20.43
C LYS A 219 5.68 2.49 19.46
N THR A 220 4.48 2.48 20.01
CA THR A 220 3.24 2.60 19.25
C THR A 220 2.88 4.07 19.13
N ILE A 221 2.69 4.55 17.90
CA ILE A 221 2.32 5.95 17.62
C ILE A 221 0.92 6.07 17.00
N LYS A 222 0.07 5.06 17.20
CA LYS A 222 -1.28 4.96 16.60
C LYS A 222 -2.04 6.27 16.68
N HIS A 223 -2.33 6.85 15.53
CA HIS A 223 -3.08 8.09 15.43
C HIS A 223 -4.61 7.88 15.53
N HIS A 224 -5.11 6.66 15.29
CA HIS A 224 -6.55 6.34 15.32
C HIS A 224 -7.11 5.82 16.66
N ALA A 225 -6.46 6.12 17.80
CA ALA A 225 -6.96 5.70 19.12
C ALA A 225 -7.99 6.66 19.75
N GLU A 226 -8.31 7.78 19.10
CA GLU A 226 -9.35 8.71 19.54
C GLU A 226 -10.35 8.93 18.40
N GLY A 227 -11.42 8.14 18.40
CA GLY A 227 -12.62 8.28 17.58
C GLY A 227 -13.82 7.72 18.33
#